data_AF-A0A2B9DVL7-F1
#
_entry.id   AF-A0A2B9DVL7-F1
#
_cell.length_a   1.000
_cell.length_b   1.000
_cell.length_c   1.000
_cell.angle_alpha   90.00
_cell.angle_beta   90.00
_cell.angle_gamma   90.00
#
_symmetry.space_group_name_H-M   'P 1'
#
loop_
_entity.id
_entity.type
_entity.pdbx_description
1 polymer ?
#
loop_
_entity_poly.entity_id
_entity_poly.type
_entity_poly.pdbx_seq_one_letter_code
_entity_poly.pdbx_strand_id
1 'polypeptide(L)' 'MSGGRFLILQDLIIELEKTEVENITADKNDKAISEPLCLGKFTLEEIQAPNRSMLFKDLIEGKVLSSVQK' A
#
# COMPACT_ATOMS: atom_id res chain seq x y z
N MET A 1 -22.74 -11.58 11.78
CA MET A 1 -21.26 -11.49 11.74
C MET A 1 -20.86 -10.87 10.41
N SER A 2 -20.71 -9.54 10.32
CA SER A 2 -20.14 -8.91 9.13
C SER A 2 -18.62 -9.13 9.18
N GLY A 3 -18.16 -10.21 8.56
CA GLY A 3 -16.72 -10.44 8.37
C GLY A 3 -16.17 -9.33 7.49
N GLY A 4 -15.47 -8.37 8.09
CA GLY A 4 -14.67 -7.41 7.35
C GLY A 4 -13.68 -8.18 6.49
N ARG A 5 -13.78 -7.99 5.17
CA ARG A 5 -12.82 -8.56 4.23
C ARG A 5 -11.52 -7.79 4.39
N PHE A 6 -10.49 -8.44 4.90
CA PHE A 6 -9.13 -7.91 4.85
C PHE A 6 -8.61 -8.18 3.43
N LEU A 7 -8.26 -7.12 2.71
CA LEU A 7 -7.58 -7.23 1.42
C LEU A 7 -6.12 -7.53 1.71
N ILE A 8 -5.64 -8.65 1.18
CA ILE A 8 -4.27 -9.13 1.32
C ILE A 8 -3.57 -8.70 0.03
N LEU A 9 -2.66 -7.73 0.10
CA LEU A 9 -1.99 -7.15 -1.06
C LEU A 9 -0.53 -7.61 -1.08
N GLN A 10 -0.08 -8.24 -2.17
CA GLN A 10 1.28 -8.80 -2.23
C GLN A 10 2.27 -7.94 -3.01
N ASP A 11 1.85 -7.22 -4.05
CA ASP A 11 2.77 -6.38 -4.81
C ASP A 11 2.14 -5.00 -4.96
N LEU A 12 2.77 -4.01 -4.33
CA LEU A 12 2.28 -2.65 -4.23
C LEU A 12 3.20 -1.68 -4.95
N ILE A 13 2.60 -0.71 -5.62
CA ILE A 13 3.26 0.51 -6.05
C ILE A 13 2.84 1.65 -5.14
N ILE A 14 3.81 2.36 -4.58
CA ILE A 14 3.57 3.63 -3.88
C ILE A 14 3.92 4.78 -4.81
N GLU A 15 2.96 5.68 -5.05
CA GLU A 15 3.19 6.94 -5.75
C GLU A 15 3.06 8.11 -4.77
N LEU A 16 4.15 8.84 -4.54
CA LEU A 16 4.16 10.09 -3.77
C LEU A 16 3.96 11.27 -4.70
N GLU A 17 2.89 12.06 -4.49
CA GLU A 17 2.43 13.21 -5.31
C GLU A 17 3.29 13.51 -6.57
N LYS A 18 3.25 12.57 -7.52
CA LYS A 18 3.77 12.63 -8.90
C LYS A 18 5.28 12.58 -9.13
N THR A 19 6.12 11.94 -8.31
CA THR A 19 7.56 11.83 -8.68
C THR A 19 8.26 10.53 -8.34
N GLU A 20 7.85 9.80 -7.31
CA GLU A 20 8.56 8.58 -6.89
C GLU A 20 7.62 7.39 -6.87
N VAL A 21 8.04 6.32 -7.56
CA VAL A 21 7.34 5.04 -7.71
C VAL A 21 8.20 3.99 -7.03
N GLU A 22 7.76 3.50 -5.86
CA GLU A 22 8.41 2.39 -5.16
C GLU A 22 7.61 1.11 -5.36
N ASN A 23 8.28 0.05 -5.84
CA ASN A 23 7.68 -1.28 -5.94
C ASN A 23 8.03 -2.09 -4.70
N ILE A 24 7.03 -2.52 -3.94
CA ILE A 24 7.22 -3.27 -2.71
C ILE A 24 6.48 -4.59 -2.81
N THR A 25 7.21 -5.68 -2.56
CA THR A 25 6.62 -7.01 -2.43
C THR A 25 6.40 -7.31 -0.95
N ALA A 26 5.20 -7.75 -0.61
CA ALA A 26 4.82 -8.18 0.72
C ALA A 26 5.59 -9.44 1.13
N ASP A 27 5.88 -9.52 2.41
CA ASP A 27 6.52 -10.69 2.99
C ASP A 27 5.55 -11.89 3.05
N LYS A 28 6.05 -13.02 3.55
CA LYS A 28 5.27 -14.24 3.77
C LYS A 28 4.08 -14.10 4.75
N ASN A 29 3.97 -12.97 5.44
CA ASN A 29 2.87 -12.66 6.35
C ASN A 29 1.92 -11.61 5.75
N ASP A 30 2.02 -11.39 4.43
CA ASP A 30 1.26 -10.40 3.69
C ASP A 30 1.46 -8.96 4.18
N LYS A 31 2.67 -8.65 4.64
CA LYS A 31 3.05 -7.29 5.06
C LYS A 31 4.08 -6.71 4.09
N ALA A 32 3.73 -5.58 3.49
CA ALA A 32 4.65 -4.70 2.79
C ALA A 32 5.08 -3.56 3.72
N ILE A 33 6.36 -3.22 3.73
CA ILE A 33 6.92 -2.09 4.46
C ILE A 33 7.72 -1.26 3.46
N SER A 34 7.39 0.02 3.33
CA SER A 34 8.14 0.95 2.49
C SER A 34 9.35 1.49 3.22
N GLU A 35 10.32 2.02 2.47
CA GLU A 35 11.26 2.96 3.04
C GLU A 35 10.53 4.21 3.59
N PRO A 36 11.18 5.00 4.47
CA PRO A 36 10.58 6.22 5.03
C PRO A 36 10.09 7.18 3.94
N LEU A 37 8.77 7.34 3.86
CA LEU A 37 8.12 8.23 2.90
C LEU A 37 8.16 9.69 3.38
N CYS A 38 8.28 10.61 2.42
CA CYS A 38 8.11 12.03 2.71
C CYS A 38 6.69 12.34 3.23
N LEU A 39 6.57 13.41 4.03
CA LEU A 39 5.26 13.92 4.45
C LEU A 39 4.45 14.33 3.23
N GLY A 40 3.23 13.83 3.10
CA GLY A 40 2.43 14.06 1.92
C GLY A 40 1.36 13.01 1.70
N LYS A 41 0.65 13.11 0.58
CA LYS A 41 -0.27 12.07 0.13
C LYS A 41 0.49 11.04 -0.69
N PHE A 42 0.05 9.79 -0.58
CA PHE A 42 0.47 8.73 -1.46
C PHE A 42 -0.72 7.91 -1.93
N THR A 43 -0.57 7.27 -3.07
CA THR A 43 -1.50 6.26 -3.56
C THR A 43 -0.83 4.90 -3.59
N LEU A 44 -1.60 3.86 -3.24
CA LEU A 44 -1.20 2.47 -3.40
C LEU A 44 -2.00 1.83 -4.53
N GLU A 45 -1.29 1.16 -5.44
CA GLU A 45 -1.86 0.32 -6.48
C GLU A 45 -1.37 -1.13 -6.28
N GLU A 46 -2.29 -2.10 -6.32
CA GLU A 46 -1.90 -3.52 -6.38
C GLU A 46 -1.63 -3.92 -7.82
N ILE A 47 -0.40 -4.31 -8.12
CA ILE A 47 0.00 -4.70 -9.49
C ILE A 47 -0.02 -6.21 -9.71
N GLN A 48 0.05 -6.99 -8.64
CA GLN A 48 0.01 -8.44 -8.70
C GLN A 48 -0.64 -9.02 -7.44
N ALA A 49 -1.66 -9.86 -7.68
CA ALA A 49 -2.46 -10.47 -6.64
C ALA A 49 -1.77 -11.72 -6.05
N PRO A 50 -1.98 -12.01 -4.75
CA PRO A 50 -1.60 -13.28 -4.17
C PRO A 50 -2.23 -14.48 -4.87
N ASN A 51 -1.38 -15.33 -5.46
CA ASN A 51 -1.71 -16.66 -5.97
C ASN A 51 -2.96 -16.76 -6.87
N ARG A 52 -3.27 -15.69 -7.64
CA ARG A 52 -4.26 -15.66 -8.75
C ARG A 52 -5.75 -15.75 -8.39
N SER A 53 -6.23 -15.03 -7.38
CA SER A 53 -7.69 -14.97 -7.12
C SER A 53 -8.39 -13.71 -7.67
N MET A 54 -7.86 -12.50 -7.45
CA MET A 54 -8.36 -11.23 -8.03
C MET A 54 -7.40 -10.11 -7.69
N LEU A 55 -7.17 -9.17 -8.63
CA LEU A 55 -6.36 -7.97 -8.42
C LEU A 55 -7.26 -6.82 -7.94
N PHE A 56 -6.83 -6.13 -6.89
CA PHE A 56 -7.49 -4.94 -6.38
C PHE A 56 -7.25 -3.76 -7.32
N LYS A 57 -8.31 -3.33 -8.02
CA LYS A 57 -8.23 -2.31 -9.07
C LYS A 57 -8.44 -0.88 -8.57
N ASP A 58 -8.88 -0.73 -7.33
CA ASP A 58 -9.11 0.59 -6.76
C ASP A 58 -7.80 1.12 -6.17
N LEU A 59 -7.56 2.43 -6.32
CA LEU A 59 -6.43 3.09 -5.69
C LEU A 59 -6.73 3.34 -4.22
N ILE A 60 -5.78 3.01 -3.35
CA ILE A 60 -5.88 3.33 -1.93
C ILE A 60 -5.11 4.61 -1.67
N GLU A 61 -5.80 5.64 -1.19
CA GLU A 61 -5.16 6.89 -0.79
C GLU A 61 -4.71 6.83 0.67
N GLY A 62 -3.46 7.22 0.90
CA GLY A 62 -2.86 7.37 2.22
C GLY A 62 -2.25 8.76 2.41
N LYS A 63 -1.98 9.12 3.67
CA LYS A 63 -1.31 10.37 4.00
C LYS A 63 -0.29 10.15 5.11
N VAL A 64 0.96 10.48 4.84
CA VAL A 64 2.02 10.53 5.84
C VAL A 64 1.95 11.88 6.55
N LEU A 65 1.72 11.85 7.85
CA LEU A 65 1.67 13.02 8.71
C LEU A 65 2.92 13.03 9.60
N SER A 66 3.43 14.23 9.90
CA SER A 66 4.44 14.33 10.96
C SER A 66 3.80 13.90 12.25
N SER A 67 4.45 12.97 12.96
CA SER A 67 4.10 12.73 14.35
C SER A 67 4.58 13.95 15.12
N VAL A 68 3.71 14.95 15.30
CA VAL A 68 3.88 15.93 16.36
C VAL A 68 3.55 15.19 17.65
N GLN A 69 4.52 14.41 18.13
CA GLN A 69 4.51 13.94 19.51
C GLN A 69 4.79 15.18 20.36
N LYS A 70 3.71 15.73 20.90
CA LYS A 70 3.75 16.85 21.84
C LYS A 70 4.11 16.33 23.23
#